data_AF-A0AAP1H8N3-F1
#
_entry.id   AF-A0AAP1H8N3-F1
#
_cell.length_a   1.000
_cell.length_b   1.000
_cell.length_c   1.000
_cell.angle_alpha   90.00
_cell.angle_beta   90.00
_cell.angle_gamma   90.00
#
_symmetry.space_group_name_H-M   'P 1'
#
loop_
_entity.id
_entity.type
_entity.pdbx_description
1 polymer ?
#
loop_
_entity_poly.entity_id
_entity_poly.type
_entity_poly.pdbx_seq_one_letter_code
_entity_poly.pdbx_strand_id
1 'polypeptide(L)' 'MKEYFDYVFERIPQFSAEHTLIIGDSLTADIKGGQLAGLDTCWMNPDMKPNVPEIIPTYEIRKLEELYHILNIENTVSC' A
#
# COMPACT_ATOMS: atom_id res chain seq x y z
N MET A 1 -2.52 6.76 -14.96
CA MET A 1 -2.38 6.23 -13.58
C MET A 1 -0.92 6.03 -13.25
N LYS A 2 -0.13 5.42 -14.15
CA LYS A 2 1.33 5.39 -14.05
C LYS A 2 1.95 6.80 -13.96
N GLU A 3 1.46 7.75 -14.76
CA GLU A 3 1.96 9.13 -14.83
C GLU A 3 1.76 9.90 -13.51
N TYR A 4 0.70 9.56 -12.77
CA TYR A 4 0.46 10.13 -11.44
C TYR A 4 1.55 9.67 -10.45
N PHE A 5 1.85 8.38 -10.43
CA PHE A 5 2.92 7.83 -9.59
C PHE A 5 4.30 8.30 -10.03
N ASP A 6 4.59 8.33 -11.33
CA ASP A 6 5.83 8.88 -11.87
C ASP A 6 6.04 10.34 -11.39
N TYR A 7 5.00 11.18 -11.46
CA TYR A 7 5.04 12.55 -10.95
C TYR A 7 5.34 12.62 -9.44
N VAL A 8 4.78 11.71 -8.64
CA VAL A 8 5.08 11.62 -7.20
C VAL A 8 6.54 11.21 -6.97
N PHE A 9 7.02 10.20 -7.69
CA PHE A 9 8.38 9.65 -7.53
C PHE A 9 9.45 10.69 -7.86
N GLU A 10 9.26 11.50 -8.90
CA GLU A 10 10.15 12.62 -9.25
C GLU A 10 10.32 13.65 -8.12
N ARG A 11 9.39 13.68 -7.16
CA ARG A 11 9.36 14.66 -6.06
C ARG A 11 9.77 14.07 -4.71
N ILE A 12 10.13 12.78 -4.68
CA ILE A 12 10.68 12.12 -3.51
C ILE A 12 12.20 11.96 -3.73
N PRO A 13 13.05 12.70 -2.99
CA PRO A 13 14.50 12.56 -3.11
C PRO A 13 14.94 11.13 -2.82
N GLN A 14 15.81 10.57 -3.68
CA GLN A 14 16.33 9.21 -3.54
C GLN A 14 15.23 8.13 -3.49
N PHE A 15 14.15 8.34 -4.24
CA PHE A 15 13.07 7.37 -4.36
C PHE A 15 13.58 5.97 -4.77
N SER A 16 13.06 4.95 -4.10
CA SER A 16 13.32 3.54 -4.39
C SER A 16 12.00 2.78 -4.32
N ALA A 17 11.54 2.24 -5.44
CA ALA A 17 10.31 1.45 -5.51
C ALA A 17 10.38 0.21 -4.58
N GLU A 18 11.54 -0.46 -4.52
CA GLU A 18 11.81 -1.60 -3.64
C GLU A 18 11.64 -1.27 -2.14
N HIS A 19 11.79 0.00 -1.76
CA HIS A 19 11.71 0.44 -0.36
C HIS A 19 10.45 1.28 -0.11
N THR A 20 9.44 1.17 -0.98
CA THR A 20 8.22 1.97 -0.90
C THR A 20 6.98 1.08 -0.88
N LEU A 21 6.12 1.30 0.11
CA LEU A 21 4.82 0.66 0.27
C LEU A 21 3.72 1.69 0.04
N ILE A 22 2.76 1.40 -0.85
CA ILE A 22 1.50 2.17 -0.93
C ILE A 22 0.44 1.54 -0.04
N ILE A 23 -0.31 2.36 0.70
CA ILE A 23 -1.37 1.91 1.62
C ILE A 23 -2.66 2.65 1.23
N GLY A 24 -3.74 1.91 0.98
CA GLY A 24 -5.02 2.50 0.59
C GLY A 24 -6.18 1.50 0.59
N ASP A 25 -7.41 2.01 0.52
CA ASP A 25 -8.64 1.20 0.56
C ASP A 25 -9.18 0.86 -0.84
N SER A 26 -8.74 1.55 -1.88
CA SER A 26 -9.22 1.36 -3.24
C SER A 26 -8.39 0.33 -4.01
N LEU A 27 -9.00 -0.82 -4.31
CA LEU A 27 -8.39 -1.83 -5.18
C LEU A 27 -7.99 -1.26 -6.55
N THR A 28 -8.80 -0.38 -7.13
CA THR A 28 -8.56 0.10 -8.50
C THR A 28 -7.61 1.29 -8.58
N ALA A 29 -7.55 2.13 -7.54
CA ALA A 29 -6.67 3.30 -7.52
C ALA A 29 -5.34 3.01 -6.82
N ASP A 30 -5.37 2.46 -5.61
CA ASP A 30 -4.19 2.30 -4.78
C ASP A 30 -3.47 0.99 -5.10
N ILE A 31 -4.20 -0.12 -5.13
CA ILE A 31 -3.59 -1.44 -5.30
C ILE A 31 -3.18 -1.66 -6.74
N LYS A 32 -4.12 -1.57 -7.68
CA LYS A 32 -3.80 -1.68 -9.11
C LYS A 32 -2.83 -0.58 -9.57
N GLY A 33 -2.99 0.63 -9.05
CA GLY A 33 -2.07 1.74 -9.36
C GLY A 33 -0.65 1.48 -8.87
N GLY A 34 -0.49 1.06 -7.61
CA GLY A 34 0.80 0.70 -7.02
C GLY A 34 1.46 -0.47 -7.74
N GLN A 35 0.71 -1.52 -8.06
CA GLN A 35 1.22 -2.65 -8.85
C GLN A 35 1.74 -2.22 -10.22
N LEU A 36 0.98 -1.39 -10.95
CA LEU A 36 1.42 -0.86 -12.24
C LEU A 36 2.63 0.09 -12.12
N ALA A 37 2.82 0.71 -10.95
CA ALA A 37 3.97 1.55 -10.63
C ALA A 37 5.16 0.76 -10.06
N GLY A 38 5.04 -0.57 -9.89
CA GLY A 38 6.11 -1.43 -9.38
C GLY A 38 6.34 -1.32 -7.87
N LEU A 39 5.30 -0.95 -7.10
CA LEU A 39 5.34 -0.83 -5.64
C LEU A 39 4.74 -2.05 -4.96
N ASP A 40 5.22 -2.32 -3.74
CA ASP A 40 4.45 -3.13 -2.80
C ASP A 40 3.16 -2.40 -2.39
N THR A 41 2.10 -3.16 -2.16
CA THR A 41 0.75 -2.62 -1.90
C THR A 41 0.15 -3.22 -0.63
N CYS A 42 -0.45 -2.38 0.20
CA CYS A 42 -1.18 -2.77 1.39
C CYS A 42 -2.64 -2.30 1.28
N TRP A 43 -3.56 -3.25 1.22
CA TRP A 43 -4.98 -2.98 1.12
C TRP A 43 -5.61 -2.84 2.50
N MET A 44 -6.17 -1.66 2.78
CA MET A 44 -6.96 -1.40 3.99
C MET A 44 -8.41 -1.83 3.76
N ASN A 45 -8.79 -2.99 4.28
CA ASN A 45 -10.09 -3.62 4.09
C ASN A 45 -10.79 -3.94 5.43
N PRO A 46 -11.23 -2.93 6.20
CA PRO A 46 -11.82 -3.14 7.54
C PRO A 46 -13.05 -4.06 7.51
N ASP A 47 -13.83 -3.98 6.43
CA ASP A 47 -15.09 -4.69 6.24
C ASP A 47 -14.94 -6.08 5.60
N MET A 48 -13.72 -6.53 5.28
CA MET A 48 -13.47 -7.79 4.56
C MET A 48 -14.28 -7.90 3.26
N LYS A 49 -14.27 -6.83 2.45
CA LYS A 49 -14.89 -6.85 1.13
C LYS A 49 -14.24 -7.97 0.29
N PRO A 50 -15.00 -8.64 -0.59
CA PRO A 50 -14.46 -9.70 -1.42
C PRO A 50 -13.37 -9.13 -2.34
N ASN A 51 -12.28 -9.88 -2.47
CA ASN A 51 -11.23 -9.50 -3.40
C ASN A 51 -11.70 -9.68 -4.85
N VAL A 52 -11.17 -8.85 -5.75
CA VAL A 52 -11.34 -9.00 -7.20
C VAL A 52 -10.19 -9.90 -7.69
N PRO A 53 -10.44 -11.03 -8.38
CA PRO A 53 -9.43 -12.04 -8.71
C PRO A 53 -8.18 -11.52 -9.45
N GLU A 54 -8.25 -10.35 -10.06
CA GLU A 54 -7.19 -9.75 -10.88
C GLU A 54 -6.33 -8.72 -10.14
N ILE A 55 -6.68 -8.33 -8.91
CA ILE A 55 -5.99 -7.28 -8.14
C ILE A 55 -5.60 -7.86 -6.79
N ILE A 56 -4.42 -8.48 -6.72
CA ILE A 56 -3.93 -9.15 -5.51
C ILE A 56 -2.93 -8.22 -4.80
N PRO A 57 -3.25 -7.66 -3.63
CA PRO A 57 -2.31 -6.81 -2.90
C PRO A 57 -1.14 -7.62 -2.32
N THR A 58 -0.01 -6.98 -2.02
CA THR A 58 1.10 -7.61 -1.28
C THR A 58 0.67 -7.95 0.15
N TYR A 59 -0.07 -7.04 0.78
CA TYR A 59 -0.60 -7.18 2.13
C TYR A 59 -2.08 -6.77 2.18
N GLU A 60 -2.84 -7.36 3.09
CA GLU A 60 -4.20 -6.91 3.42
C GLU A 60 -4.29 -6.75 4.93
N ILE A 61 -4.82 -5.62 5.38
CA ILE A 61 -5.03 -5.30 6.79
C ILE A 61 -6.48 -4.87 7.01
N ARG A 62 -6.98 -5.06 8.22
CA ARG A 62 -8.32 -4.60 8.63
C ARG A 62 -8.25 -3.38 9.52
N LYS A 63 -7.11 -3.19 10.19
CA LYS A 63 -6.82 -2.08 11.07
C LYS A 63 -5.43 -1.54 10.80
N LEU A 64 -5.26 -0.23 10.92
CA LEU A 64 -3.97 0.43 10.72
C LEU A 64 -2.88 -0.04 11.69
N GLU A 65 -3.25 -0.52 12.88
CA GLU A 65 -2.31 -1.08 13.86
C GLU A 65 -1.56 -2.32 13.35
N GLU A 66 -2.09 -3.03 12.35
CA GLU A 66 -1.42 -4.17 11.75
C GLU A 66 -0.17 -3.76 10.94
N LEU A 67 -0.06 -2.47 10.56
CA LEU A 67 1.13 -1.94 9.88
C LEU A 67 2.39 -2.03 10.74
N TYR A 68 2.29 -1.98 12.08
CA TYR A 68 3.46 -2.12 12.95
C TYR A 68 4.17 -3.47 12.72
N HIS A 69 3.39 -4.54 12.55
CA HIS A 69 3.93 -5.86 12.26
C HIS A 69 4.52 -5.94 10.85
N ILE A 70 3.81 -5.41 9.84
CA ILE A 70 4.27 -5.41 8.44
C ILE A 70 5.58 -4.62 8.28
N LEU A 71 5.66 -3.45 8.90
CA LEU A 71 6.82 -2.56 8.85
C LEU A 71 7.92 -2.95 9.85
N ASN A 72 7.70 -4.02 10.62
CA ASN A 72 8.62 -4.54 11.63
C ASN A 72 9.11 -3.46 12.62
N ILE A 73 8.16 -2.70 13.17
CA ILE A 73 8.41 -1.65 14.18
C ILE A 73 7.53 -1.88 15.40
N GLU A 74 8.02 -1.50 16.58
CA GLU A 74 7.25 -1.65 17.83
C GLU A 74 6.08 -0.66 17.87
N ASN A 75 4.90 -1.14 18.29
CA ASN A 75 3.78 -0.26 18.59
C ASN A 75 3.97 0.34 19.99
N THR A 76 4.48 1.56 20.07
CA THR A 76 4.65 2.28 21.33
C THR A 76 3.42 3.08 21.74
N VAL A 77 2.33 3.03 20.96
CA VAL A 77 1.09 3.74 21.28
C VAL A 77 0.37 2.93 22.36
N SER A 78 0.50 3.40 23.61
CA SER A 78 -0.32 2.94 24.72
C SER A 78 -1.70 3.58 24.59
N CYS A 79 -2.67 2.86 24.03
CA CYS A 79 -4.08 3.23 24.07
C CYS A 79 -4.67 2.88 25.45
#